data_AF-A0A545V240-F1
#
_entry.id   AF-A0A545V240-F1
#
_cell.length_a   1.000
_cell.length_b   1.000
_cell.length_c   1.000
_cell.angle_alpha   90.00
_cell.angle_beta   90.00
_cell.angle_gamma   90.00
#
_symmetry.space_group_name_H-M   'P 1'
#
loop_
_entity.id
_entity.type
_entity.pdbx_description
1 polymer ?
#
loop_
_entity_poly.entity_id
_entity_poly.type
_entity_poly.pdbx_seq_one_letter_code
_entity_poly.pdbx_strand_id
1 'polypeptide(L)'
;MTTNTIPDCTSSLGRRKAALAPYNFECHCRRCAQDLCVYQASAHYRDFALNDDSILGDGTKLQTHPAVSTPEKQATARAAAQLHFRPMLTELSDRWPVLSKQLSDCKSLVAAELWAVTPLPQTLTELAIYYAEKQDYASALAVAALVARDCDPYRFPAPFHPVRAKNVFMMVKLLSNTAADTALAEQQQGGRAVQIPARAMESADVGRRLRDALRDIDQVSLTQMLLFMVLDTAPPPHLAEWELAQQAREVMAGIVELKGRDQELSLIGLWRKDPKSDRAQAFFEYGVGQQVDILADLGRDVLKEEFGL
;
A
#
# COMPACT_ATOMS: atom_id res chain seq x y z
N MET A 1 -4.41 29.26 14.57
CA MET A 1 -3.76 29.24 13.26
C MET A 1 -4.33 28.06 12.49
N THR A 2 -5.30 28.31 11.61
CA THR A 2 -5.91 27.28 10.77
C THR A 2 -4.88 26.84 9.75
N THR A 3 -4.41 25.60 9.86
CA THR A 3 -3.60 24.94 8.85
C THR A 3 -4.41 24.90 7.56
N ASN A 4 -4.08 25.79 6.62
CA ASN A 4 -4.64 25.82 5.27
C ASN A 4 -4.32 24.49 4.60
N THR A 5 -5.22 23.52 4.75
CA THR A 5 -5.12 22.21 4.12
C THR A 5 -5.67 22.38 2.72
N ILE A 6 -4.78 22.30 1.73
CA ILE A 6 -5.16 22.12 0.33
C ILE A 6 -6.21 21.00 0.29
N PRO A 7 -7.36 21.17 -0.42
CA PRO A 7 -8.40 20.16 -0.45
C PRO A 7 -7.80 18.81 -0.86
N ASP A 8 -7.96 17.79 -0.02
CA ASP A 8 -7.59 16.43 -0.38
C ASP A 8 -8.37 16.05 -1.63
N CYS A 9 -7.65 15.95 -2.75
CA CYS A 9 -8.25 15.69 -4.04
C CYS A 9 -8.92 14.31 -4.07
N THR A 10 -8.63 13.41 -3.13
CA THR A 10 -9.21 12.07 -3.01
C THR A 10 -10.56 12.04 -2.28
N SER A 11 -10.98 13.16 -1.69
CA SER A 11 -12.22 13.28 -0.92
C SER A 11 -13.50 13.38 -1.77
N SER A 12 -14.65 13.15 -1.13
CA SER A 12 -15.99 13.30 -1.74
C SER A 12 -16.28 14.75 -2.17
N LEU A 13 -17.26 14.96 -3.05
CA LEU A 13 -17.65 16.31 -3.49
C LEU A 13 -18.01 17.23 -2.31
N GLY A 14 -18.82 16.75 -1.36
CA GLY A 14 -19.20 17.52 -0.18
C GLY A 14 -17.99 18.01 0.62
N ARG A 15 -17.00 17.13 0.86
CA ARG A 15 -15.75 17.49 1.55
C ARG A 15 -14.89 18.46 0.76
N ARG A 16 -14.78 18.26 -0.56
CA ARG A 16 -14.02 19.19 -1.42
C ARG A 16 -14.66 20.58 -1.43
N LYS A 17 -16.00 20.67 -1.49
CA LYS A 17 -16.74 21.95 -1.38
C LYS A 17 -16.53 22.59 0.00
N ALA A 18 -16.63 21.82 1.09
CA ALA A 18 -16.40 22.31 2.44
C ALA A 18 -14.97 22.85 2.63
N ALA A 19 -13.95 22.16 2.10
CA ALA A 19 -12.55 22.59 2.16
C ALA A 19 -12.26 23.86 1.34
N LEU A 20 -13.02 24.09 0.26
CA LEU A 20 -12.90 25.28 -0.58
C LEU A 20 -13.73 26.48 -0.10
N ALA A 21 -14.72 26.26 0.76
CA ALA A 21 -15.61 27.30 1.27
C ALA A 21 -14.87 28.50 1.92
N PRO A 22 -13.79 28.32 2.71
CA PRO A 22 -13.03 29.44 3.27
C PRO A 22 -12.39 30.36 2.23
N TYR A 23 -12.20 29.88 1.00
CA TYR A 23 -11.63 30.65 -0.10
C TYR A 23 -12.70 31.41 -0.91
N ASN A 24 -13.98 31.34 -0.51
CA ASN A 24 -15.12 31.90 -1.25
C ASN A 24 -15.14 31.49 -2.73
N PHE A 25 -14.73 30.25 -3.00
CA PHE A 25 -14.56 29.70 -4.34
C PHE A 25 -15.40 28.44 -4.52
N GLU A 26 -16.18 28.40 -5.60
CA GLU A 26 -16.87 27.18 -6.02
C GLU A 26 -16.14 26.52 -7.19
N CYS A 27 -15.71 25.27 -6.97
CA CYS A 27 -14.98 24.53 -7.98
C CYS A 27 -15.92 23.94 -9.04
N HIS A 28 -15.65 24.28 -10.30
CA HIS A 28 -16.37 23.80 -11.48
C HIS A 28 -15.54 22.83 -12.34
N CYS A 29 -14.45 22.27 -11.79
CA CYS A 29 -13.67 21.27 -12.52
C CYS A 29 -14.54 20.04 -12.84
N ARG A 30 -14.17 19.27 -13.87
CA ARG A 30 -14.93 18.10 -14.32
C ARG A 30 -15.31 17.15 -13.17
N ARG A 31 -14.38 16.87 -12.24
CA ARG A 31 -14.60 16.01 -11.08
C ARG A 31 -15.64 16.57 -10.12
N CYS A 32 -15.72 17.89 -9.96
CA CYS A 32 -16.73 18.54 -9.12
C CYS A 32 -18.08 18.61 -9.83
N ALA A 33 -18.09 19.02 -11.10
CA ALA A 33 -19.30 19.20 -11.90
C ALA A 33 -20.06 17.88 -12.12
N GLN A 34 -19.35 16.75 -12.22
CA GLN A 34 -19.93 15.43 -12.49
C GLN A 34 -19.95 14.50 -11.26
N ASP A 35 -19.56 15.00 -10.08
CA ASP A 35 -19.40 14.20 -8.85
C ASP A 35 -18.69 12.85 -9.08
N LEU A 36 -17.53 12.93 -9.74
CA LEU A 36 -16.76 11.74 -10.09
C LEU A 36 -16.10 11.16 -8.83
N CYS A 37 -16.24 9.84 -8.65
CA CYS A 37 -15.52 9.12 -7.60
C CYS A 37 -14.02 9.03 -7.92
N VAL A 38 -13.22 8.51 -6.99
CA VAL A 38 -11.76 8.43 -7.12
C VAL A 38 -11.33 7.63 -8.35
N TYR A 39 -11.98 6.50 -8.64
CA TYR A 39 -11.70 5.65 -9.81
C TYR A 39 -12.04 6.34 -11.14
N GLN A 40 -13.18 7.02 -11.19
CA GLN A 40 -13.56 7.80 -12.38
C GLN A 40 -12.59 8.96 -12.61
N ALA A 41 -12.11 9.60 -11.54
CA ALA A 41 -11.10 10.64 -11.64
C ALA A 41 -9.74 10.10 -12.10
N SER A 42 -9.29 8.95 -11.58
CA SER A 42 -8.02 8.32 -11.96
C SER A 42 -8.00 7.84 -13.40
N ALA A 43 -9.13 7.37 -13.92
CA ALA A 43 -9.28 6.96 -15.32
C ALA A 43 -9.00 8.08 -16.33
N HIS A 44 -9.06 9.34 -15.90
CA HIS A 44 -8.71 10.50 -16.73
C HIS A 44 -7.23 10.90 -16.66
N TYR A 45 -6.40 10.18 -15.91
CA TYR A 45 -4.97 10.42 -15.89
C TYR A 45 -4.33 10.06 -17.24
N ARG A 46 -3.68 11.03 -17.88
CA ARG A 46 -3.15 10.89 -19.25
C ARG A 46 -1.88 10.08 -19.31
N ASP A 47 -1.03 10.20 -18.30
CA ASP A 47 0.29 9.57 -18.27
C ASP A 47 0.22 8.20 -17.57
N PHE A 48 -0.88 7.45 -17.79
CA PHE A 48 -1.13 6.18 -17.11
C PHE A 48 -0.01 5.15 -17.33
N ALA A 49 0.64 5.16 -18.51
CA ALA A 49 1.77 4.30 -18.86
C ALA A 49 3.01 4.49 -17.95
N LEU A 50 3.10 5.60 -17.20
CA LEU A 50 4.13 5.74 -16.16
C LEU A 50 3.97 4.69 -15.04
N ASN A 51 2.79 4.07 -14.91
CA ASN A 51 2.54 3.06 -13.91
C ASN A 51 2.99 1.64 -14.32
N ASP A 52 3.44 1.44 -15.56
CA ASP A 52 3.88 0.12 -16.06
C ASP A 52 5.10 -0.39 -15.28
N ASP A 53 5.97 0.52 -14.81
CA ASP A 53 7.13 0.19 -13.97
C ASP A 53 6.86 0.53 -12.48
N SER A 54 5.58 0.59 -12.08
CA SER A 54 5.15 0.88 -10.70
C SER A 54 4.51 -0.33 -10.03
N ILE A 55 4.14 -0.21 -8.75
CA ILE A 55 3.37 -1.24 -8.02
C ILE A 55 2.09 -1.69 -8.77
N LEU A 56 1.49 -0.82 -9.61
CA LEU A 56 0.30 -1.18 -10.37
C LEU A 56 0.59 -2.20 -11.51
N GLY A 57 1.82 -2.20 -12.03
CA GLY A 57 2.34 -3.06 -13.10
C GLY A 57 1.75 -2.82 -14.50
N ASP A 58 0.48 -2.43 -14.58
CA ASP A 58 -0.21 -2.13 -15.83
C ASP A 58 -1.01 -0.84 -15.65
N GLY A 59 -0.53 0.23 -16.28
CA GLY A 59 -1.18 1.54 -16.21
C GLY A 59 -2.62 1.56 -16.72
N THR A 60 -2.99 0.64 -17.63
CA THR A 60 -4.35 0.57 -18.18
C THR A 60 -5.39 0.20 -17.12
N LYS A 61 -4.98 -0.45 -16.02
CA LYS A 61 -5.83 -0.75 -14.85
C LYS A 61 -6.51 0.50 -14.28
N LEU A 62 -5.89 1.68 -14.39
CA LEU A 62 -6.51 2.95 -13.97
C LEU A 62 -7.79 3.28 -14.76
N GLN A 63 -7.86 2.84 -16.02
CA GLN A 63 -8.95 3.14 -16.95
C GLN A 63 -9.99 2.02 -16.99
N THR A 64 -9.58 0.78 -16.73
CA THR A 64 -10.41 -0.42 -16.87
C THR A 64 -11.05 -0.88 -15.56
N HIS A 65 -10.73 -0.25 -14.43
CA HIS A 65 -11.33 -0.61 -13.15
C HIS A 65 -12.88 -0.57 -13.21
N PRO A 66 -13.60 -1.60 -12.71
CA PRO A 66 -15.07 -1.67 -12.85
C PRO A 66 -15.83 -0.45 -12.32
N ALA A 67 -15.32 0.21 -11.28
CA ALA A 67 -15.94 1.43 -10.72
C ALA A 67 -15.93 2.65 -11.68
N VAL A 68 -15.21 2.58 -12.81
CA VAL A 68 -15.21 3.60 -13.86
C VAL A 68 -16.52 3.57 -14.65
N SER A 69 -17.06 2.38 -14.93
CA SER A 69 -18.19 2.17 -15.85
C SER A 69 -19.45 1.60 -15.19
N THR A 70 -19.33 0.89 -14.07
CA THR A 70 -20.46 0.23 -13.38
C THR A 70 -21.24 1.21 -12.49
N PRO A 71 -22.52 1.54 -12.79
CA PRO A 71 -23.30 2.51 -12.02
C PRO A 71 -23.48 2.14 -10.54
N GLU A 72 -23.62 0.86 -10.21
CA GLU A 72 -23.81 0.37 -8.84
C GLU A 72 -22.56 0.65 -7.99
N LYS A 73 -21.36 0.32 -8.52
CA LYS A 73 -20.08 0.62 -7.85
C LYS A 73 -19.88 2.14 -7.68
N GLN A 74 -20.26 2.94 -8.68
CA GLN A 74 -20.21 4.40 -8.57
C GLN A 74 -21.16 4.92 -7.49
N ALA A 75 -22.38 4.38 -7.40
CA ALA A 75 -23.34 4.75 -6.36
C ALA A 75 -22.82 4.40 -4.96
N THR A 76 -22.26 3.20 -4.77
CA THR A 76 -21.61 2.80 -3.50
C THR A 76 -20.46 3.74 -3.14
N ALA A 77 -19.60 4.09 -4.11
CA ALA A 77 -18.50 5.02 -3.88
C ALA A 77 -18.98 6.43 -3.46
N ARG A 78 -20.09 6.92 -4.03
CA ARG A 78 -20.69 8.22 -3.64
C ARG A 78 -21.37 8.15 -2.28
N ALA A 79 -22.07 7.05 -1.97
CA ALA A 79 -22.73 6.85 -0.68
C ALA A 79 -21.72 6.88 0.48
N ALA A 80 -20.50 6.40 0.25
CA ALA A 80 -19.41 6.49 1.22
C ALA A 80 -18.98 7.92 1.59
N ALA A 81 -19.46 8.96 0.88
CA ALA A 81 -19.25 10.35 1.28
C ALA A 81 -19.76 10.67 2.71
N GLN A 82 -20.72 9.90 3.21
CA GLN A 82 -21.28 10.02 4.57
C GLN A 82 -20.42 9.32 5.63
N LEU A 83 -19.45 8.49 5.24
CA LEU A 83 -18.58 7.79 6.17
C LEU A 83 -17.50 8.74 6.67
N HIS A 84 -17.23 8.72 7.98
CA HIS A 84 -16.26 9.61 8.62
C HIS A 84 -15.07 8.83 9.16
N PHE A 85 -13.86 9.25 8.77
CA PHE A 85 -12.65 8.82 9.44
C PHE A 85 -12.57 9.55 10.80
N ARG A 86 -12.36 8.79 11.86
CA ARG A 86 -12.04 9.26 13.21
C ARG A 86 -10.54 9.07 13.41
N PRO A 87 -9.81 10.12 13.83
CA PRO A 87 -8.41 9.99 14.19
C PRO A 87 -8.20 8.91 15.25
N MET A 88 -7.08 8.19 15.18
CA MET A 88 -6.73 7.17 16.16
C MET A 88 -6.43 7.79 17.53
N LEU A 89 -6.77 7.04 18.59
CA LEU A 89 -6.44 7.39 19.96
C LEU A 89 -4.96 7.12 20.23
N THR A 90 -4.35 7.86 21.16
CA THR A 90 -2.93 7.71 21.48
C THR A 90 -2.60 6.30 21.98
N GLU A 91 -3.42 5.77 22.88
CA GLU A 91 -3.20 4.46 23.51
C GLU A 91 -3.55 3.30 22.57
N LEU A 92 -2.60 2.38 22.37
CA LEU A 92 -2.74 1.25 21.45
C LEU A 92 -3.90 0.32 21.83
N SER A 93 -4.21 0.14 23.11
CA SER A 93 -5.34 -0.68 23.58
C SER A 93 -6.69 -0.17 23.06
N ASP A 94 -6.82 1.15 22.90
CA ASP A 94 -8.09 1.80 22.61
C ASP A 94 -8.32 1.99 21.11
N ARG A 95 -7.28 1.76 20.28
CA ARG A 95 -7.37 1.86 18.82
C ARG A 95 -8.20 0.75 18.20
N TRP A 96 -8.14 -0.47 18.73
CA TRP A 96 -8.80 -1.64 18.12
C TRP A 96 -10.33 -1.48 17.98
N PRO A 97 -11.09 -1.08 19.02
CA PRO A 97 -12.52 -0.85 18.88
C PRO A 97 -12.87 0.22 17.85
N VAL A 98 -12.03 1.25 17.71
CA VAL A 98 -12.21 2.32 16.72
C VAL A 98 -11.96 1.78 15.31
N LEU A 99 -10.85 1.08 15.10
CA LEU A 99 -10.50 0.47 13.80
C LEU A 99 -11.56 -0.54 13.36
N SER A 100 -11.95 -1.46 14.24
CA SER A 100 -12.97 -2.47 13.97
C SER A 100 -14.30 -1.84 13.57
N LYS A 101 -14.74 -0.78 14.29
CA LYS A 101 -15.95 -0.05 13.94
C LYS A 101 -15.84 0.64 12.57
N GLN A 102 -14.73 1.33 12.29
CA GLN A 102 -14.56 2.02 11.01
C GLN A 102 -14.50 1.06 9.82
N LEU A 103 -13.85 -0.09 9.99
CA LEU A 103 -13.80 -1.14 8.97
C LEU A 103 -15.19 -1.74 8.74
N SER A 104 -15.95 -1.99 9.81
CA SER A 104 -17.35 -2.41 9.71
C SER A 104 -18.20 -1.39 8.96
N ASP A 105 -18.04 -0.09 9.24
CA ASP A 105 -18.74 0.99 8.53
C ASP A 105 -18.36 1.01 7.02
N CYS A 106 -17.16 0.53 6.66
CA CYS A 106 -16.67 0.40 5.29
C CYS A 106 -17.02 -0.92 4.60
N LYS A 107 -17.82 -1.81 5.22
CA LYS A 107 -18.11 -3.16 4.66
C LYS A 107 -18.66 -3.13 3.24
N SER A 108 -19.52 -2.15 2.92
CA SER A 108 -20.06 -2.00 1.56
C SER A 108 -19.00 -1.64 0.51
N LEU A 109 -17.95 -0.90 0.91
CA LEU A 109 -16.81 -0.60 0.05
C LEU A 109 -15.97 -1.85 -0.19
N VAL A 110 -15.68 -2.62 0.87
CA VAL A 110 -14.91 -3.87 0.78
C VAL A 110 -15.62 -4.89 -0.12
N ALA A 111 -16.91 -5.12 0.11
CA ALA A 111 -17.73 -6.04 -0.69
C ALA A 111 -17.82 -5.62 -2.18
N ALA A 112 -17.70 -4.32 -2.47
CA ALA A 112 -17.68 -3.79 -3.83
C ALA A 112 -16.26 -3.65 -4.43
N GLU A 113 -15.22 -4.06 -3.70
CA GLU A 113 -13.79 -3.91 -4.04
C GLU A 113 -13.39 -2.45 -4.31
N LEU A 114 -13.98 -1.51 -3.57
CA LEU A 114 -13.76 -0.07 -3.68
C LEU A 114 -12.71 0.42 -2.68
N TRP A 115 -11.57 -0.26 -2.66
CA TRP A 115 -10.47 -0.06 -1.73
C TRP A 115 -9.99 1.38 -1.63
N ALA A 116 -9.94 2.11 -2.74
CA ALA A 116 -9.43 3.48 -2.83
C ALA A 116 -10.37 4.57 -2.30
N VAL A 117 -11.63 4.23 -1.96
CA VAL A 117 -12.64 5.22 -1.54
C VAL A 117 -12.49 5.56 -0.06
N THR A 118 -12.27 6.85 0.23
CA THR A 118 -12.22 7.37 1.61
C THR A 118 -13.51 7.03 2.37
N PRO A 119 -13.44 6.57 3.64
CA PRO A 119 -12.28 6.53 4.54
C PRO A 119 -11.52 5.20 4.61
N LEU A 120 -11.81 4.23 3.73
CA LEU A 120 -11.23 2.90 3.79
C LEU A 120 -9.68 2.90 3.70
N PRO A 121 -9.03 3.60 2.75
CA PRO A 121 -7.57 3.66 2.68
C PRO A 121 -6.92 4.17 3.97
N GLN A 122 -7.47 5.23 4.57
CA GLN A 122 -6.97 5.80 5.82
C GLN A 122 -7.10 4.78 6.97
N THR A 123 -8.22 4.07 7.02
CA THR A 123 -8.46 3.04 8.03
C THR A 123 -7.51 1.86 7.88
N LEU A 124 -7.22 1.42 6.64
CA LEU A 124 -6.26 0.36 6.36
C LEU A 124 -4.82 0.77 6.69
N THR A 125 -4.43 2.03 6.42
CA THR A 125 -3.12 2.55 6.83
C THR A 125 -2.96 2.52 8.35
N GLU A 126 -3.96 2.97 9.11
CA GLU A 126 -3.92 2.91 10.58
C GLU A 126 -3.94 1.47 11.11
N LEU A 127 -4.63 0.55 10.41
CA LEU A 127 -4.59 -0.87 10.74
C LEU A 127 -3.19 -1.47 10.55
N ALA A 128 -2.51 -1.15 9.44
CA ALA A 128 -1.13 -1.59 9.22
C ALA A 128 -0.18 -1.04 10.30
N ILE A 129 -0.36 0.23 10.71
CA ILE A 129 0.40 0.83 11.82
C ILE A 129 0.09 0.12 13.14
N TYR A 130 -1.17 -0.18 13.41
CA TYR A 130 -1.59 -0.92 14.60
C TYR A 130 -0.89 -2.28 14.70
N TYR A 131 -0.89 -3.08 13.63
CA TYR A 131 -0.19 -4.36 13.60
C TYR A 131 1.33 -4.19 13.79
N ALA A 132 1.93 -3.19 13.16
CA ALA A 132 3.36 -2.91 13.32
C ALA A 132 3.73 -2.54 14.77
N GLU A 133 2.91 -1.73 15.45
CA GLU A 133 3.09 -1.39 16.87
C GLU A 133 2.85 -2.61 17.78
N LYS A 134 2.03 -3.58 17.35
CA LYS A 134 1.87 -4.89 18.00
C LYS A 134 2.98 -5.89 17.67
N GLN A 135 3.96 -5.50 16.84
CA GLN A 135 5.02 -6.39 16.33
C GLN A 135 4.50 -7.56 15.48
N ASP A 136 3.27 -7.47 14.97
CA ASP A 136 2.79 -8.36 13.92
C ASP A 136 3.16 -7.78 12.54
N TYR A 137 4.44 -7.86 12.21
CA TYR A 137 4.98 -7.27 10.99
C TYR A 137 4.47 -7.94 9.72
N ALA A 138 4.09 -9.22 9.79
CA ALA A 138 3.55 -9.96 8.66
C ALA A 138 2.17 -9.44 8.25
N SER A 139 1.24 -9.32 9.21
CA SER A 139 -0.09 -8.74 8.96
C SER A 139 0.00 -7.26 8.58
N ALA A 140 0.91 -6.51 9.23
CA ALA A 140 1.19 -5.13 8.87
C ALA A 140 1.63 -4.98 7.41
N LEU A 141 2.57 -5.82 6.96
CA LEU A 141 3.09 -5.81 5.59
C LEU A 141 2.00 -6.17 4.58
N ALA A 142 1.19 -7.18 4.87
CA ALA A 142 0.10 -7.61 4.00
C ALA A 142 -0.94 -6.50 3.78
N VAL A 143 -1.36 -5.83 4.86
CA VAL A 143 -2.29 -4.69 4.76
C VAL A 143 -1.62 -3.48 4.08
N ALA A 144 -0.33 -3.23 4.34
CA ALA A 144 0.41 -2.18 3.64
C ALA A 144 0.50 -2.44 2.12
N ALA A 145 0.75 -3.69 1.72
CA ALA A 145 0.77 -4.11 0.31
C ALA A 145 -0.60 -3.92 -0.35
N LEU A 146 -1.69 -4.27 0.36
CA LEU A 146 -3.06 -4.02 -0.10
C LEU A 146 -3.32 -2.53 -0.36
N VAL A 147 -2.88 -1.65 0.54
CA VAL A 147 -2.99 -0.19 0.35
C VAL A 147 -2.18 0.27 -0.87
N ALA A 148 -0.91 -0.15 -0.97
CA ALA A 148 -0.01 0.25 -2.04
C ALA A 148 -0.49 -0.23 -3.43
N ARG A 149 -1.13 -1.40 -3.51
CA ARG A 149 -1.65 -1.98 -4.75
C ARG A 149 -3.04 -1.45 -5.13
N ASP A 150 -4.01 -1.57 -4.21
CA ASP A 150 -5.43 -1.43 -4.55
C ASP A 150 -6.01 -0.06 -4.16
N CYS A 151 -5.30 0.74 -3.35
CA CYS A 151 -5.76 2.08 -2.97
C CYS A 151 -4.97 3.17 -3.70
N ASP A 152 -3.65 3.14 -3.52
CA ASP A 152 -2.76 4.24 -3.83
C ASP A 152 -2.72 4.66 -5.30
N PRO A 153 -2.66 3.75 -6.29
CA PRO A 153 -2.61 4.14 -7.71
C PRO A 153 -3.89 4.87 -8.15
N TYR A 154 -5.04 4.54 -7.57
CA TYR A 154 -6.30 5.20 -7.92
C TYR A 154 -6.45 6.54 -7.19
N ARG A 155 -5.96 6.64 -5.96
CA ARG A 155 -5.95 7.90 -5.20
C ARG A 155 -4.95 8.90 -5.77
N PHE A 156 -3.79 8.40 -6.18
CA PHE A 156 -2.65 9.17 -6.64
C PHE A 156 -2.08 8.55 -7.94
N PRO A 157 -2.70 8.86 -9.10
CA PRO A 157 -2.34 8.22 -10.38
C PRO A 157 -0.89 8.39 -10.81
N ALA A 158 -0.23 9.47 -10.40
CA ALA A 158 1.19 9.67 -10.64
C ALA A 158 2.02 8.73 -9.75
N PRO A 159 2.86 7.84 -10.30
CA PRO A 159 3.66 6.88 -9.51
C PRO A 159 4.69 7.54 -8.61
N PHE A 160 5.17 8.72 -8.99
CA PHE A 160 6.08 9.55 -8.20
C PHE A 160 5.39 10.40 -7.12
N HIS A 161 4.09 10.20 -6.87
CA HIS A 161 3.39 10.98 -5.85
C HIS A 161 3.96 10.69 -4.45
N PRO A 162 4.25 11.73 -3.61
CA PRO A 162 4.93 11.55 -2.32
C PRO A 162 4.24 10.56 -1.37
N VAL A 163 2.91 10.51 -1.39
CA VAL A 163 2.15 9.54 -0.56
C VAL A 163 2.42 8.10 -1.00
N ARG A 164 2.53 7.83 -2.31
CA ARG A 164 2.87 6.49 -2.82
C ARG A 164 4.27 6.09 -2.40
N ALA A 165 5.25 6.99 -2.57
CA ALA A 165 6.61 6.76 -2.12
C ALA A 165 6.68 6.46 -0.61
N LYS A 166 5.94 7.21 0.21
CA LYS A 166 5.87 6.97 1.66
C LYS A 166 5.29 5.58 1.98
N ASN A 167 4.22 5.17 1.31
CA ASN A 167 3.57 3.87 1.56
C ASN A 167 4.42 2.70 1.05
N VAL A 168 5.10 2.84 -0.09
CA VAL A 168 6.11 1.87 -0.55
C VAL A 168 7.27 1.78 0.45
N PHE A 169 7.72 2.91 0.99
CA PHE A 169 8.77 2.89 2.02
C PHE A 169 8.32 2.27 3.35
N MET A 170 7.03 2.37 3.70
CA MET A 170 6.47 1.64 4.83
C MET A 170 6.57 0.13 4.61
N MET A 171 6.29 -0.37 3.40
CA MET A 171 6.50 -1.79 3.07
C MET A 171 7.98 -2.19 3.21
N VAL A 172 8.91 -1.36 2.75
CA VAL A 172 10.37 -1.57 2.93
C VAL A 172 10.74 -1.75 4.41
N LYS A 173 10.23 -0.88 5.30
CA LYS A 173 10.48 -0.99 6.74
C LYS A 173 9.91 -2.29 7.32
N LEU A 174 8.71 -2.69 6.89
CA LEU A 174 8.07 -3.91 7.36
C LEU A 174 8.77 -5.17 6.82
N LEU A 175 9.24 -5.16 5.58
CA LEU A 175 10.07 -6.21 4.98
C LEU A 175 11.37 -6.41 5.76
N SER A 176 12.02 -5.34 6.21
CA SER A 176 13.24 -5.46 7.02
C SER A 176 13.01 -6.16 8.36
N ASN A 177 11.84 -5.96 8.98
CA ASN A 177 11.48 -6.65 10.23
C ASN A 177 11.10 -8.11 9.97
N THR A 178 10.26 -8.37 8.96
CA THR A 178 9.83 -9.74 8.60
C THR A 178 10.98 -10.61 8.09
N ALA A 179 11.99 -10.03 7.43
CA ALA A 179 13.19 -10.76 7.01
C ALA A 179 14.02 -11.22 8.22
N ALA A 180 14.14 -10.38 9.25
CA ALA A 180 14.81 -10.75 10.50
C ALA A 180 14.06 -11.89 11.22
N ASP A 181 12.73 -11.79 11.32
CA ASP A 181 11.89 -12.83 11.93
C ASP A 181 11.98 -14.17 11.17
N THR A 182 11.98 -14.11 9.84
CA THR A 182 12.11 -15.28 8.97
C THR A 182 13.47 -15.97 9.18
N ALA A 183 14.56 -15.20 9.18
CA ALA A 183 15.90 -15.72 9.41
C ALA A 183 16.06 -16.35 10.81
N LEU A 184 15.47 -15.74 11.84
CA LEU A 184 15.45 -16.30 13.20
C LEU A 184 14.66 -17.63 13.25
N ALA A 185 13.53 -17.71 12.56
CA ALA A 185 12.71 -18.92 12.50
C ALA A 185 13.44 -20.08 11.79
N GLU A 186 14.17 -19.81 10.70
CA GLU A 186 14.99 -20.80 9.99
C GLU A 186 16.12 -21.34 10.86
N GLN A 187 16.82 -20.47 11.60
CA GLN A 187 17.87 -20.88 12.54
C GLN A 187 17.33 -21.79 13.66
N GLN A 188 16.11 -21.52 14.14
CA GLN A 188 15.47 -22.31 15.19
C GLN A 188 14.89 -23.63 14.68
N GLN A 189 14.42 -23.70 13.43
CA GLN A 189 13.94 -24.94 12.81
C GLN A 189 15.06 -25.96 12.56
N GLY A 190 16.32 -25.52 12.49
CA GLY A 190 17.51 -26.38 12.53
C GLY A 190 17.77 -27.07 13.88
N GLY A 191 16.97 -26.76 14.92
CA GLY A 191 17.10 -27.36 16.25
C GLY A 191 15.88 -27.11 17.14
N ARG A 192 14.92 -28.04 17.08
CA ARG A 192 13.80 -28.24 18.03
C ARG A 192 12.52 -27.45 17.69
N ALA A 193 11.48 -28.21 17.30
CA ALA A 193 10.12 -27.72 17.09
C ALA A 193 9.59 -27.01 18.34
N VAL A 194 9.35 -25.70 18.22
CA VAL A 194 8.63 -24.94 19.25
C VAL A 194 7.15 -25.33 19.16
N GLN A 195 6.67 -25.99 20.20
CA GLN A 195 5.25 -26.27 20.40
C GLN A 195 4.53 -24.95 20.69
N ILE A 196 3.80 -24.43 19.70
CA ILE A 196 2.86 -23.33 19.91
C ILE A 196 1.64 -23.90 20.69
N PRO A 197 1.20 -23.30 21.81
CA PRO A 197 0.07 -23.82 22.59
C PRO A 197 -1.23 -23.79 21.79
N ALA A 198 -2.00 -24.88 21.89
CA ALA A 198 -3.17 -25.25 21.10
C ALA A 198 -4.45 -24.38 21.31
N ARG A 199 -4.32 -23.07 21.54
CA ARG A 199 -5.47 -22.13 21.57
C ARG A 199 -5.52 -21.13 20.39
N ALA A 200 -4.48 -21.11 19.54
CA ALA A 200 -4.37 -20.23 18.38
C ALA A 200 -4.62 -20.97 17.05
N MET A 201 -5.49 -21.99 17.03
CA MET A 201 -5.71 -22.84 15.84
C MET A 201 -6.76 -22.32 14.86
N GLU A 202 -7.59 -21.34 15.25
CA GLU A 202 -8.60 -20.74 14.35
C GLU A 202 -8.11 -19.43 13.70
N SER A 203 -7.19 -18.68 14.34
CA SER A 203 -6.46 -17.55 13.72
C SER A 203 -5.17 -17.99 12.99
N ALA A 204 -5.12 -19.27 12.60
CA ALA A 204 -3.88 -19.97 12.27
C ALA A 204 -3.60 -20.04 10.77
N ASP A 205 -4.62 -19.94 9.93
CA ASP A 205 -4.47 -20.25 8.50
C ASP A 205 -3.85 -19.08 7.75
N VAL A 206 -4.44 -17.88 7.85
CA VAL A 206 -3.85 -16.69 7.21
C VAL A 206 -2.48 -16.39 7.78
N GLY A 207 -2.30 -16.49 9.10
CA GLY A 207 -0.98 -16.32 9.73
C GLY A 207 0.06 -17.35 9.26
N ARG A 208 -0.34 -18.60 8.99
CA ARG A 208 0.55 -19.62 8.40
C ARG A 208 0.91 -19.28 6.96
N ARG A 209 -0.11 -18.99 6.13
CA ARG A 209 0.07 -18.63 4.72
C ARG A 209 0.95 -17.39 4.56
N LEU A 210 0.82 -16.41 5.45
CA LEU A 210 1.72 -15.24 5.51
C LEU A 210 3.17 -15.63 5.77
N ARG A 211 3.44 -16.46 6.79
CA ARG A 211 4.80 -16.92 7.08
C ARG A 211 5.39 -17.75 5.95
N ASP A 212 4.58 -18.62 5.34
CA ASP A 212 5.01 -19.44 4.22
C ASP A 212 5.35 -18.57 3.01
N ALA A 213 4.48 -17.61 2.65
CA ALA A 213 4.75 -16.66 1.58
C ALA A 213 6.01 -15.82 1.84
N LEU A 214 6.21 -15.32 3.07
CA LEU A 214 7.38 -14.52 3.42
C LEU A 214 8.70 -15.31 3.33
N ARG A 215 8.68 -16.61 3.67
CA ARG A 215 9.83 -17.50 3.50
C ARG A 215 10.16 -17.74 2.04
N ASP A 216 9.15 -17.81 1.18
CA ASP A 216 9.32 -18.07 -0.25
C ASP A 216 9.73 -16.80 -1.04
N ILE A 217 9.45 -15.61 -0.50
CA ILE A 217 9.86 -14.33 -1.07
C ILE A 217 11.35 -14.07 -0.80
N ASP A 218 12.10 -13.67 -1.83
CA ASP A 218 13.40 -13.00 -1.63
C ASP A 218 13.17 -11.58 -1.11
N GLN A 219 13.00 -11.47 0.21
CA GLN A 219 12.65 -10.23 0.88
C GLN A 219 13.73 -9.16 0.71
N VAL A 220 15.00 -9.55 0.58
CA VAL A 220 16.12 -8.60 0.43
C VAL A 220 16.08 -7.97 -0.96
N SER A 221 15.89 -8.77 -2.01
CA SER A 221 15.78 -8.26 -3.38
C SER A 221 14.51 -7.45 -3.57
N LEU A 222 13.36 -7.89 -3.03
CA LEU A 222 12.13 -7.09 -3.03
C LEU A 222 12.35 -5.75 -2.33
N THR A 223 12.94 -5.74 -1.13
CA THR A 223 13.26 -4.50 -0.39
C THR A 223 14.12 -3.57 -1.23
N GLN A 224 15.16 -4.10 -1.88
CA GLN A 224 16.06 -3.32 -2.72
C GLN A 224 15.34 -2.71 -3.94
N MET A 225 14.49 -3.47 -4.62
CA MET A 225 13.73 -2.98 -5.77
C MET A 225 12.73 -1.89 -5.36
N LEU A 226 12.01 -2.09 -4.25
CA LEU A 226 11.10 -1.07 -3.71
C LEU A 226 11.83 0.21 -3.29
N LEU A 227 13.03 0.10 -2.70
CA LEU A 227 13.86 1.26 -2.38
C LEU A 227 14.28 2.04 -3.63
N PHE A 228 14.62 1.37 -4.74
CA PHE A 228 14.88 2.04 -6.00
C PHE A 228 13.65 2.83 -6.48
N MET A 229 12.46 2.24 -6.40
CA MET A 229 11.21 2.93 -6.77
C MET A 229 10.98 4.18 -5.90
N VAL A 230 11.30 4.13 -4.61
CA VAL A 230 11.22 5.31 -3.71
C VAL A 230 12.24 6.37 -4.13
N LEU A 231 13.48 5.97 -4.40
CA LEU A 231 14.57 6.87 -4.78
C LEU A 231 14.42 7.44 -6.20
N ASP A 232 13.64 6.82 -7.08
CA ASP A 232 13.41 7.33 -8.43
C ASP A 232 12.23 8.32 -8.51
N THR A 233 11.55 8.59 -7.39
CA THR A 233 10.37 9.48 -7.38
C THR A 233 10.68 10.96 -7.62
N ALA A 234 11.93 11.40 -7.47
CA ALA A 234 12.32 12.77 -7.79
C ALA A 234 13.79 12.86 -8.26
N PRO A 235 14.20 13.94 -8.95
CA PRO A 235 15.60 14.15 -9.31
C PRO A 235 16.51 14.35 -8.08
N PRO A 236 17.83 14.05 -8.18
CA PRO A 236 18.75 14.06 -7.04
C PRO A 236 18.76 15.33 -6.18
N PRO A 237 18.68 16.57 -6.73
CA PRO A 237 18.66 17.79 -5.91
C PRO A 237 17.46 17.84 -4.95
N HIS A 238 16.28 17.40 -5.39
CA HIS A 238 15.06 17.40 -4.57
C HIS A 238 15.07 16.27 -3.53
N LEU A 239 15.72 15.14 -3.85
CA LEU A 239 15.88 14.02 -2.91
C LEU A 239 16.92 14.27 -1.82
N ALA A 240 17.81 15.24 -1.97
CA ALA A 240 18.83 15.53 -0.96
C ALA A 240 18.19 16.11 0.31
N GLU A 241 17.17 16.96 0.14
CA GLU A 241 16.44 17.63 1.21
C GLU A 241 15.28 16.80 1.77
N TRP A 242 14.89 15.74 1.08
CA TRP A 242 13.75 14.92 1.48
C TRP A 242 14.14 13.83 2.48
N GLU A 243 13.66 13.94 3.72
CA GLU A 243 13.92 13.00 4.81
C GLU A 243 13.65 11.53 4.43
N LEU A 244 12.57 11.27 3.68
CA LEU A 244 12.24 9.91 3.22
C LEU A 244 13.35 9.31 2.36
N ALA A 245 13.95 10.11 1.47
CA ALA A 245 15.03 9.67 0.60
C ALA A 245 16.34 9.46 1.37
N GLN A 246 16.58 10.19 2.46
CA GLN A 246 17.71 9.94 3.35
C GLN A 246 17.56 8.58 4.05
N GLN A 247 16.41 8.33 4.67
CA GLN A 247 16.12 7.03 5.30
C GLN A 247 16.18 5.87 4.29
N ALA A 248 15.70 6.07 3.06
CA ALA A 248 15.79 5.06 2.01
C ALA A 248 17.26 4.74 1.61
N ARG A 249 18.13 5.74 1.54
CA ARG A 249 19.56 5.53 1.27
C ARG A 249 20.27 4.78 2.40
N GLU A 250 19.90 5.05 3.65
CA GLU A 250 20.45 4.34 4.82
C GLU A 250 20.13 2.85 4.78
N VAL A 251 18.86 2.49 4.52
CA VAL A 251 18.47 1.08 4.37
C VAL A 251 19.17 0.44 3.15
N MET A 252 19.25 1.16 2.03
CA MET A 252 19.96 0.69 0.84
C MET A 252 21.44 0.40 1.12
N ALA A 253 22.12 1.26 1.89
CA ALA A 253 23.53 1.06 2.23
C ALA A 253 23.75 -0.25 2.98
N GLY A 254 22.88 -0.58 3.95
CA GLY A 254 22.93 -1.86 4.67
C GLY A 254 22.73 -3.08 3.75
N ILE A 255 21.87 -2.97 2.74
CA ILE A 255 21.63 -4.05 1.78
C ILE A 255 22.84 -4.31 0.87
N VAL A 256 23.57 -3.25 0.49
CA VAL A 256 24.76 -3.35 -0.37
C VAL A 256 25.92 -4.08 0.32
N GLU A 257 25.97 -4.07 1.65
CA GLU A 257 27.01 -4.76 2.42
C GLU A 257 26.79 -6.28 2.55
N LEU A 258 25.61 -6.78 2.15
CA LEU A 258 25.28 -8.21 2.21
C LEU A 258 26.05 -9.01 1.16
N LYS A 259 26.70 -10.10 1.59
CA LYS A 259 27.48 -11.00 0.71
C LYS A 259 26.60 -12.06 0.04
N GLY A 260 27.06 -12.60 -1.09
CA GLY A 260 26.45 -13.76 -1.74
C GLY A 260 25.23 -13.44 -2.61
N ARG A 261 25.10 -12.20 -3.07
CA ARG A 261 23.94 -11.70 -3.84
C ARG A 261 24.29 -11.34 -5.30
N ASP A 262 25.36 -11.91 -5.85
CA ASP A 262 25.90 -11.49 -7.15
C ASP A 262 24.90 -11.71 -8.29
N GLN A 263 24.11 -12.78 -8.22
CA GLN A 263 23.08 -13.10 -9.21
C GLN A 263 21.91 -12.12 -9.15
N GLU A 264 21.39 -11.85 -7.95
CA GLU A 264 20.30 -10.92 -7.69
C GLU A 264 20.70 -9.50 -8.08
N LEU A 265 21.91 -9.06 -7.69
CA LEU A 265 22.45 -7.75 -8.05
C LEU A 265 22.62 -7.60 -9.57
N SER A 266 22.98 -8.68 -10.27
CA SER A 266 23.06 -8.68 -11.74
C SER A 266 21.68 -8.44 -12.37
N LEU A 267 20.64 -9.14 -11.90
CA LEU A 267 19.27 -9.00 -12.42
C LEU A 267 18.67 -7.63 -12.10
N ILE A 268 18.85 -7.16 -10.86
CA ILE A 268 18.42 -5.82 -10.44
C ILE A 268 19.17 -4.74 -11.25
N GLY A 269 20.47 -4.93 -11.50
CA GLY A 269 21.27 -4.03 -12.33
C GLY A 269 20.80 -3.98 -13.79
N LEU A 270 20.40 -5.12 -14.36
CA LEU A 270 19.80 -5.18 -15.70
C LEU A 270 18.49 -4.39 -15.75
N TRP A 271 17.60 -4.60 -14.78
CA TRP A 271 16.36 -3.84 -14.66
C TRP A 271 16.62 -2.33 -14.52
N ARG A 272 17.59 -1.92 -13.72
CA ARG A 272 17.96 -0.50 -13.55
C ARG A 272 18.50 0.14 -14.82
N LYS A 273 19.23 -0.63 -15.64
CA LYS A 273 19.87 -0.11 -16.85
C LYS A 273 18.90 0.00 -18.02
N ASP A 274 18.02 -1.00 -18.18
CA ASP A 274 17.04 -1.05 -19.26
C ASP A 274 15.72 -1.68 -18.76
N PRO A 275 14.89 -0.89 -18.04
CA PRO A 275 13.64 -1.39 -17.44
C PRO A 275 12.59 -1.79 -18.49
N LYS A 276 12.76 -1.36 -19.75
CA LYS A 276 11.81 -1.65 -20.84
C LYS A 276 12.17 -2.90 -21.65
N SER A 277 13.31 -3.54 -21.38
CA SER A 277 13.61 -4.84 -21.99
C SER A 277 12.68 -5.93 -21.49
N ASP A 278 12.27 -6.86 -22.36
CA ASP A 278 11.36 -7.98 -22.00
C ASP A 278 11.86 -8.76 -20.78
N ARG A 279 13.19 -8.96 -20.69
CA ARG A 279 13.82 -9.66 -19.56
C ARG A 279 13.71 -8.86 -18.26
N ALA A 280 13.91 -7.54 -18.31
CA ALA A 280 13.78 -6.69 -17.14
C ALA A 280 12.33 -6.58 -16.67
N GLN A 281 11.38 -6.49 -17.61
CA GLN A 281 9.95 -6.47 -17.29
C GLN A 281 9.49 -7.78 -16.66
N ALA A 282 9.88 -8.93 -17.23
CA ALA A 282 9.58 -10.23 -16.64
C ALA A 282 10.19 -10.38 -15.23
N PHE A 283 11.41 -9.87 -15.03
CA PHE A 283 12.04 -9.86 -13.71
C PHE A 283 11.31 -8.93 -12.72
N PHE A 284 10.89 -7.74 -13.15
CA PHE A 284 10.11 -6.81 -12.32
C PHE A 284 8.74 -7.40 -11.95
N GLU A 285 8.04 -7.97 -12.92
CA GLU A 285 6.75 -8.61 -12.70
C GLU A 285 6.88 -9.78 -11.71
N TYR A 286 7.89 -10.63 -11.86
CA TYR A 286 8.14 -11.72 -10.93
C TYR A 286 8.63 -11.24 -9.55
N GLY A 287 9.60 -10.33 -9.51
CA GLY A 287 10.31 -9.92 -8.30
C GLY A 287 9.58 -8.86 -7.46
N VAL A 288 8.69 -8.08 -8.08
CA VAL A 288 7.90 -7.03 -7.41
C VAL A 288 6.41 -7.29 -7.61
N GLY A 289 5.92 -7.36 -8.85
CA GLY A 289 4.48 -7.47 -9.16
C GLY A 289 3.79 -8.61 -8.43
N GLN A 290 4.21 -9.84 -8.70
CA GLN A 290 3.65 -11.06 -8.10
C GLN A 290 3.82 -11.11 -6.58
N GLN A 291 4.94 -10.65 -6.06
CA GLN A 291 5.19 -10.67 -4.61
C GLN A 291 4.27 -9.69 -3.87
N VAL A 292 4.09 -8.49 -4.43
CA VAL A 292 3.14 -7.51 -3.89
C VAL A 292 1.70 -8.00 -4.06
N ASP A 293 1.38 -8.69 -5.16
CA ASP A 293 0.06 -9.29 -5.37
C ASP A 293 -0.27 -10.34 -4.30
N ILE A 294 0.64 -11.27 -4.04
CA ILE A 294 0.50 -12.30 -3.01
C ILE A 294 0.27 -11.64 -1.64
N LEU A 295 1.10 -10.66 -1.27
CA LEU A 295 0.98 -9.97 0.01
C LEU A 295 -0.33 -9.18 0.13
N ALA A 296 -0.75 -8.49 -0.93
CA ALA A 296 -1.99 -7.72 -0.95
C ALA A 296 -3.22 -8.63 -0.85
N ASP A 297 -3.22 -9.78 -1.52
CA ASP A 297 -4.29 -10.77 -1.42
C ASP A 297 -4.37 -11.40 -0.03
N LEU A 298 -3.22 -11.69 0.59
CA LEU A 298 -3.17 -12.09 2.00
C LEU A 298 -3.66 -10.96 2.92
N GLY A 299 -3.42 -9.69 2.59
CA GLY A 299 -3.97 -8.55 3.31
C GLY A 299 -5.51 -8.53 3.29
N ARG A 300 -6.13 -8.93 2.17
CA ARG A 300 -7.59 -9.11 2.09
C ARG A 300 -8.05 -10.28 2.96
N ASP A 301 -7.28 -11.35 3.02
CA ASP A 301 -7.61 -12.51 3.86
C ASP A 301 -7.47 -12.21 5.36
N VAL A 302 -6.51 -11.36 5.77
CA VAL A 302 -6.44 -10.81 7.15
C VAL A 302 -7.75 -10.08 7.49
N LEU A 303 -8.26 -9.25 6.57
CA LEU A 303 -9.52 -8.54 6.79
C LEU A 303 -10.72 -9.48 6.90
N LYS A 304 -10.77 -10.54 6.09
CA LYS A 304 -11.81 -11.57 6.16
C LYS A 304 -11.78 -12.31 7.50
N GLU A 305 -10.60 -12.76 7.91
CA GLU A 305 -10.43 -13.57 9.13
C GLU A 305 -10.73 -12.76 10.39
N GLU A 306 -10.21 -11.55 10.49
CA GLU A 306 -10.30 -10.75 11.72
C GLU A 306 -11.59 -9.90 11.82
N PHE A 307 -12.17 -9.50 10.69
CA PHE A 307 -13.31 -8.58 10.66
C PHE A 307 -14.55 -9.13 9.93
N GLY A 308 -14.47 -10.30 9.27
CA GLY A 308 -15.58 -10.87 8.50
C GLY A 308 -15.98 -10.02 7.29
N LEU A 309 -15.00 -9.38 6.65
CA LEU A 309 -15.16 -8.45 5.53
C LEU A 309 -14.83 -9.04 4.18
#